data_AF-A0A3D3SXR7-F1
#
_entry.id   AF-A0A3D3SXR7-F1
#
_cell.length_a   1.000
_cell.length_b   1.000
_cell.length_c   1.000
_cell.angle_alpha   90.00
_cell.angle_beta   90.00
_cell.angle_gamma   90.00
#
_symmetry.space_group_name_H-M   'P 1'
#
loop_
_entity.id
_entity.type
_entity.pdbx_description
1 polymer ?
#
loop_
_entity_poly.entity_id
_entity_poly.type
_entity_poly.pdbx_seq_one_letter_code
_entity_poly.pdbx_strand_id
1 'polypeptide(L)'
;MTLKRTGLSLLGLLGILTVTVLAGVQAGLLVLIGIGFGLALQGYGFGFAGGWRRFILQKDASGLVSQMLLVGLAGLLSLPLLSLYPQELVGAVAPLSWSLLIGAFVFGIAMQLADGCGSGSLHN
;
A
#
# COMPACT_ATOMS: atom_id res chain seq x y z
N MET A 1 -17.22 9.30 -20.21
CA MET A 1 -16.31 8.49 -19.38
C MET A 1 -14.86 9.00 -19.47
N THR A 2 -14.37 9.34 -20.67
CA THR A 2 -13.08 10.01 -20.93
C THR A 2 -12.88 11.31 -20.16
N LEU A 3 -13.88 12.20 -20.11
CA LEU A 3 -13.81 13.49 -19.41
C LEU A 3 -13.53 13.38 -17.89
N LYS A 4 -14.02 12.30 -17.26
CA LYS A 4 -13.78 12.02 -15.83
C LYS A 4 -12.38 11.48 -15.58
N ARG A 5 -11.87 10.63 -16.49
CA ARG A 5 -10.51 10.07 -16.40
C ARG A 5 -9.46 11.15 -16.61
N THR A 6 -9.65 12.03 -17.59
CA THR A 6 -8.75 13.17 -17.82
C THR A 6 -8.74 14.13 -16.64
N GLY A 7 -9.90 14.39 -16.01
CA GLY A 7 -9.97 15.19 -14.79
C GLY A 7 -9.19 14.58 -13.62
N LEU A 8 -9.31 13.26 -13.41
CA LEU A 8 -8.59 12.56 -12.34
C LEU A 8 -7.07 12.55 -12.59
N SER A 9 -6.65 12.32 -13.83
CA SER A 9 -5.24 12.37 -14.22
C SER A 9 -4.64 13.76 -14.06
N LEU A 10 -5.37 14.81 -14.45
CA LEU A 10 -4.96 16.20 -14.26
C LEU A 10 -4.84 16.54 -12.78
N LEU A 11 -5.77 16.08 -11.94
CA LEU A 11 -5.75 16.32 -10.51
C LEU A 11 -4.55 15.62 -9.84
N GLY A 12 -4.23 14.39 -10.24
CA GLY A 12 -3.03 13.69 -9.80
C GLY A 12 -1.74 14.42 -10.19
N LEU A 13 -1.63 14.87 -11.46
CA LEU A 13 -0.47 15.63 -11.94
C LEU A 13 -0.33 16.98 -11.23
N LEU A 14 -1.45 17.67 -10.99
CA LEU A 14 -1.46 18.93 -10.28
C LEU A 14 -1.04 18.74 -8.82
N GLY A 15 -1.49 17.67 -8.15
CA GLY A 15 -1.04 17.31 -6.80
C GLY A 15 0.46 17.02 -6.72
N ILE A 16 1.03 16.33 -7.71
CA ILE A 16 2.49 16.10 -7.78
C ILE A 16 3.22 17.43 -7.98
N LEU A 17 2.75 18.28 -8.90
CA LEU A 17 3.38 19.57 -9.20
C LEU A 17 3.33 20.51 -7.99
N THR A 18 2.19 20.63 -7.30
CA THR A 18 2.06 21.50 -6.13
C THR A 18 2.99 21.07 -5.01
N VAL A 19 3.06 19.77 -4.71
CA VAL A 19 3.98 19.25 -3.67
C VAL A 19 5.44 19.44 -4.10
N THR A 20 5.74 19.26 -5.39
CA THR A 20 7.10 19.51 -5.92
C THR A 20 7.54 20.96 -5.71
N VAL A 21 6.64 21.91 -5.99
CA VAL A 21 6.94 23.36 -5.85
C VAL A 21 7.02 23.78 -4.38
N LEU A 22 6.15 23.25 -3.52
CA LEU A 22 6.04 23.69 -2.12
C LEU A 22 6.98 22.95 -1.16
N ALA A 23 7.24 21.67 -1.39
CA ALA A 23 7.99 20.79 -0.50
C ALA A 23 9.23 20.16 -1.16
N GLY A 24 9.50 20.50 -2.44
CA GLY A 24 10.68 20.07 -3.18
C GLY A 24 10.49 18.77 -3.98
N VAL A 25 11.48 18.49 -4.82
CA VAL A 25 11.45 17.38 -5.79
C VAL A 25 11.30 16.01 -5.11
N GLN A 26 11.97 15.80 -3.98
CA GLN A 26 11.89 14.54 -3.24
C GLN A 26 10.45 14.25 -2.77
N ALA A 27 9.77 15.23 -2.19
CA ALA A 27 8.38 15.09 -1.76
C ALA A 27 7.45 14.84 -2.94
N GLY A 28 7.66 15.52 -4.07
CA GLY A 28 6.92 15.30 -5.31
C GLY A 28 7.07 13.86 -5.85
N LEU A 29 8.30 13.31 -5.82
CA LEU A 29 8.57 11.94 -6.22
C LEU A 29 7.88 10.92 -5.30
N LEU A 30 7.83 11.18 -3.99
CA LEU A 30 7.10 10.33 -3.04
C LEU A 30 5.60 10.32 -3.32
N VAL A 31 5.01 11.47 -3.66
CA VAL A 31 3.60 11.55 -4.06
C VAL A 31 3.35 10.77 -5.35
N LEU A 32 4.23 10.91 -6.34
CA LEU A 32 4.14 10.15 -7.59
C LEU A 32 4.17 8.63 -7.34
N ILE A 33 5.10 8.17 -6.49
CA ILE A 33 5.19 6.76 -6.09
C ILE A 33 3.91 6.32 -5.38
N GLY A 34 3.39 7.12 -4.44
CA GLY A 34 2.16 6.81 -3.71
C GLY A 34 0.95 6.68 -4.63
N ILE A 35 0.77 7.61 -5.57
CA ILE A 35 -0.31 7.54 -6.58
C ILE A 35 -0.12 6.31 -7.48
N GLY A 36 1.08 6.07 -7.98
CA GLY A 36 1.38 4.93 -8.83
C GLY A 36 1.12 3.59 -8.13
N PHE A 37 1.53 3.48 -6.86
CA PHE A 37 1.29 2.30 -6.05
C PHE A 37 -0.20 2.08 -5.77
N GLY A 38 -0.93 3.14 -5.41
CA GLY A 38 -2.39 3.07 -5.21
C GLY A 38 -3.13 2.64 -6.47
N LEU A 39 -2.75 3.16 -7.64
CA LEU A 39 -3.32 2.75 -8.92
C LEU A 39 -3.01 1.28 -9.25
N ALA A 40 -1.80 0.81 -8.97
CA ALA A 40 -1.44 -0.59 -9.16
C ALA A 40 -2.25 -1.52 -8.24
N LEU A 41 -2.30 -1.21 -6.94
CA LEU A 41 -3.05 -2.03 -5.98
C LEU A 41 -4.54 -2.10 -6.33
N GLN A 42 -5.16 -0.95 -6.61
CA GLN A 42 -6.56 -0.89 -6.99
C GLN A 42 -6.82 -1.56 -8.35
N GLY A 43 -5.92 -1.37 -9.32
CA GLY A 43 -6.05 -1.93 -10.67
C GLY A 43 -5.97 -3.45 -10.71
N TYR A 44 -5.17 -4.07 -9.83
CA TYR A 44 -5.04 -5.52 -9.72
C TYR A 44 -5.96 -6.14 -8.66
N GLY A 45 -6.83 -5.33 -8.04
CA GLY A 45 -7.72 -5.79 -6.97
C GLY A 45 -6.98 -6.37 -5.77
N PHE A 46 -5.76 -5.88 -5.50
CA PHE A 46 -4.92 -6.42 -4.44
C PHE A 46 -5.50 -6.04 -3.07
N GLY A 47 -5.69 -7.03 -2.21
CA GLY A 47 -6.21 -6.84 -0.86
C GLY A 47 -5.65 -7.88 0.10
N PHE A 48 -5.14 -7.43 1.25
CA PHE A 48 -4.72 -8.32 2.33
C PHE A 48 -5.90 -9.14 2.85
N ALA A 49 -6.90 -8.48 3.45
CA ALA A 49 -8.09 -9.12 4.01
C ALA A 49 -8.91 -9.89 2.94
N GLY A 50 -9.10 -9.28 1.76
CA GLY A 50 -9.80 -9.89 0.64
C GLY A 50 -9.14 -11.19 0.17
N GLY A 51 -7.81 -11.21 0.03
CA GLY A 51 -7.04 -12.40 -0.34
C GLY A 51 -7.24 -13.57 0.62
N TRP A 52 -7.19 -13.31 1.93
CA TRP A 52 -7.47 -14.33 2.95
C TRP A 52 -8.92 -14.83 2.90
N ARG A 53 -9.89 -13.94 2.71
CA ARG A 53 -11.31 -14.30 2.59
C ARG A 53 -11.56 -15.20 1.38
N ARG A 54 -11.03 -14.86 0.20
CA ARG A 54 -11.15 -15.67 -1.02
C ARG A 54 -10.52 -17.04 -0.84
N PHE A 55 -9.36 -17.11 -0.19
CA PHE A 55 -8.74 -18.39 0.12
C PHE A 55 -9.61 -19.27 1.02
N ILE A 56 -10.19 -18.71 2.09
CA ILE A 56 -11.02 -19.48 3.03
C ILE A 56 -12.32 -19.94 2.37
N LEU A 57 -13.04 -19.03 1.70
CA LEU A 57 -14.38 -19.27 1.17
C LEU A 57 -14.39 -19.98 -0.18
N GLN A 58 -13.44 -19.65 -1.05
CA GLN A 58 -13.41 -20.09 -2.46
C GLN A 58 -12.23 -21.02 -2.76
N LYS A 59 -11.34 -21.26 -1.78
CA LYS A 59 -10.10 -22.02 -1.96
C LYS A 59 -9.16 -21.43 -3.01
N ASP A 60 -9.32 -20.15 -3.32
CA ASP A 60 -8.42 -19.41 -4.22
C ASP A 60 -7.25 -18.80 -3.44
N ALA A 61 -6.07 -19.36 -3.63
CA ALA A 61 -4.83 -18.89 -3.01
C ALA A 61 -4.14 -17.75 -3.77
N SER A 62 -4.67 -17.29 -4.91
CA SER A 62 -4.06 -16.27 -5.77
C SER A 62 -3.64 -15.01 -5.00
N GLY A 63 -4.52 -14.50 -4.14
CA GLY A 63 -4.26 -13.31 -3.32
C GLY A 63 -3.15 -13.55 -2.29
N LEU A 64 -3.10 -14.73 -1.69
CA LEU A 64 -2.07 -15.12 -0.74
C LEU A 64 -0.70 -15.20 -1.40
N VAL A 65 -0.63 -15.81 -2.59
CA VAL A 65 0.61 -15.89 -3.38
C VAL A 65 1.09 -14.48 -3.74
N SER A 66 0.20 -13.60 -4.21
CA SER A 66 0.54 -12.21 -4.49
C SER A 66 1.08 -11.46 -3.28
N GLN A 67 0.53 -11.69 -2.08
CA GLN A 67 1.03 -11.09 -0.84
C GLN A 67 2.43 -11.58 -0.49
N MET A 68 2.67 -12.89 -0.58
CA MET A 68 4.00 -13.47 -0.31
C MET A 68 5.05 -13.00 -1.32
N LEU A 69 4.68 -12.89 -2.60
CA LEU A 69 5.54 -12.32 -3.64
C LEU A 69 5.85 -10.85 -3.37
N LEU A 70 4.85 -10.06 -2.98
CA LEU A 70 5.04 -8.64 -2.65
C LEU A 70 6.02 -8.48 -1.47
N VAL A 71 5.85 -9.26 -0.40
CA VAL A 71 6.77 -9.25 0.76
C VAL A 71 8.17 -9.68 0.35
N GLY A 72 8.29 -10.74 -0.47
CA GLY A 72 9.57 -11.21 -0.98
C GLY A 72 10.30 -10.16 -1.83
N LEU A 73 9.60 -9.52 -2.76
CA LEU A 73 10.16 -8.46 -3.61
C LEU A 73 10.52 -7.22 -2.80
N ALA A 74 9.67 -6.80 -1.87
CA ALA A 74 9.95 -5.68 -0.98
C ALA A 74 11.18 -5.99 -0.11
N GLY A 75 11.31 -7.21 0.41
CA GLY A 75 12.48 -7.66 1.16
C GLY A 75 13.76 -7.67 0.31
N LEU A 76 13.70 -8.21 -0.91
CA LEU A 76 14.83 -8.25 -1.85
C LEU A 76 15.36 -6.86 -2.23
N LEU A 77 14.50 -5.84 -2.22
CA LEU A 77 14.91 -4.45 -2.48
C LEU A 77 15.34 -3.74 -1.21
N SER A 78 14.53 -3.80 -0.15
CA SER A 78 14.76 -3.02 1.07
C SER A 78 15.92 -3.53 1.92
N LEU A 79 16.07 -4.85 2.09
CA LEU A 79 17.09 -5.41 2.99
C LEU A 79 18.51 -5.12 2.48
N PRO A 80 18.84 -5.26 1.19
CA PRO A 80 20.14 -4.84 0.67
C PRO A 80 20.37 -3.33 0.77
N LEU A 81 19.34 -2.51 0.56
CA LEU A 81 19.47 -1.06 0.71
C LEU A 81 19.84 -0.68 2.16
N LEU A 82 19.21 -1.32 3.16
CA LEU A 82 19.55 -1.12 4.56
C LEU A 82 20.98 -1.56 4.89
N SER A 83 21.45 -2.66 4.29
CA SER A 83 22.81 -3.15 4.57
C SER A 83 23.91 -2.34 3.89
N LEU A 84 23.64 -1.76 2.70
CA LEU A 84 24.58 -0.96 1.93
C LEU A 84 24.71 0.48 2.45
N TYR A 85 23.65 1.04 3.05
CA TYR A 85 23.62 2.43 3.50
C TYR A 85 23.22 2.56 4.99
N PRO A 86 23.94 1.90 5.91
CA PRO A 86 23.53 1.78 7.32
C PRO A 86 23.60 3.08 8.13
N GLN A 87 24.28 4.12 7.62
CA GLN A 87 24.32 5.44 8.26
C GLN A 87 23.18 6.37 7.84
N GLU A 88 22.55 6.11 6.69
CA GLU A 88 21.49 6.95 6.13
C GLU A 88 20.11 6.28 6.26
N LEU A 89 20.04 4.95 6.16
CA LEU A 89 18.81 4.19 6.29
C LEU A 89 18.76 3.41 7.60
N VAL A 90 17.65 3.59 8.31
CA VAL A 90 17.35 2.83 9.54
C VAL A 90 16.06 2.06 9.34
N GLY A 91 16.07 0.78 9.73
CA GLY A 91 14.87 -0.04 9.74
C GLY A 91 13.88 0.47 10.78
N ALA A 92 12.62 0.63 10.39
CA ALA A 92 11.52 0.97 11.28
C ALA A 92 11.09 -0.26 12.10
N VAL A 93 11.94 -0.70 13.03
CA VAL A 93 11.68 -1.86 13.89
C VAL A 93 11.01 -1.39 15.19
N ALA A 94 9.72 -1.66 15.33
CA ALA A 94 8.97 -1.39 16.55
C ALA A 94 8.86 -2.65 17.43
N PRO A 95 8.99 -2.54 18.77
CA PRO A 95 8.80 -3.68 19.67
C PRO A 95 7.33 -4.14 19.68
N LEU A 96 7.13 -5.44 19.88
CA LEU A 96 5.80 -6.00 20.12
C LEU A 96 5.24 -5.45 21.44
N SER A 97 4.02 -4.91 21.40
CA SER A 97 3.37 -4.29 22.55
C SER A 97 1.89 -4.63 22.60
N TRP A 98 1.28 -4.49 23.78
CA TRP A 98 -0.17 -4.63 23.93
C TRP A 98 -0.95 -3.62 23.09
N SER A 99 -0.43 -2.40 22.96
CA SER A 99 -1.03 -1.37 22.10
C SER A 99 -1.08 -1.80 20.63
N LEU A 100 -0.04 -2.48 20.13
CA LEU A 100 -0.03 -3.04 18.78
C LEU A 100 -1.14 -4.07 18.59
N LEU A 101 -1.29 -5.01 19.54
CA LEU A 101 -2.30 -6.07 19.46
C LEU A 101 -3.72 -5.51 19.48
N ILE A 102 -4.01 -4.62 20.43
CA ILE A 102 -5.33 -3.99 20.57
C ILE A 102 -5.63 -3.13 19.34
N GLY A 103 -4.64 -2.33 18.90
CA GLY A 103 -4.76 -1.47 17.72
C GLY A 103 -5.02 -2.28 16.45
N ALA A 104 -4.28 -3.37 16.23
CA ALA A 104 -4.46 -4.25 15.08
C ALA A 104 -5.86 -4.90 15.06
N PHE A 105 -6.38 -5.32 16.23
CA PHE A 105 -7.72 -5.89 16.33
C PHE A 105 -8.82 -4.86 16.02
N VAL A 106 -8.77 -3.68 16.62
CA VAL A 106 -9.73 -2.59 16.35
C VAL A 106 -9.66 -2.14 14.90
N PHE A 107 -8.44 -2.02 14.35
CA PHE A 107 -8.23 -1.71 12.93
C PHE A 107 -8.83 -2.78 12.02
N GLY A 108 -8.68 -4.06 12.36
CA GLY A 108 -9.33 -5.17 11.67
C GLY A 108 -10.85 -5.05 11.65
N ILE A 109 -11.48 -4.77 12.80
CA ILE A 109 -12.93 -4.55 12.89
C ILE A 109 -13.36 -3.38 12.00
N ALA A 110 -12.65 -2.25 12.08
CA ALA A 110 -12.95 -1.07 11.28
C ALA A 110 -12.87 -1.35 9.77
N MET A 111 -11.88 -2.13 9.33
CA MET A 111 -11.76 -2.57 7.93
C MET A 111 -12.99 -3.37 7.48
N GLN A 112 -13.47 -4.30 8.29
CA GLN A 112 -14.68 -5.06 7.97
C GLN A 112 -15.92 -4.16 7.87
N LEU A 113 -16.06 -3.19 8.78
CA LEU A 113 -17.19 -2.26 8.79
C LEU A 113 -17.18 -1.28 7.61
N ALA A 114 -16.00 -0.84 7.18
CA ALA A 114 -15.80 0.09 6.07
C ALA A 114 -15.81 -0.60 4.69
N ASP A 115 -16.03 -1.91 4.65
CA ASP A 115 -15.85 -2.76 3.47
C ASP A 115 -14.45 -2.61 2.81
N GLY A 116 -13.47 -2.26 3.65
CA GLY A 116 -12.16 -1.81 3.23
C GLY A 116 -11.07 -2.82 3.53
N CYS A 117 -10.00 -2.73 2.77
CA CYS A 117 -8.70 -3.27 3.09
C CYS A 117 -7.68 -2.14 2.95
N GLY A 118 -6.58 -2.16 3.70
CA GLY A 118 -5.52 -1.12 3.58
C GLY A 118 -4.92 -0.95 2.17
N SER A 119 -5.28 -1.80 1.21
CA SER A 119 -4.86 -1.77 -0.20
C SER A 119 -6.00 -1.74 -1.22
N GLY A 120 -7.28 -1.75 -0.80
CA GLY A 120 -8.43 -1.86 -1.71
C GLY A 120 -9.76 -2.12 -0.99
N SER A 121 -10.75 -2.71 -1.65
CA SER A 121 -12.00 -3.16 -1.01
C SER A 121 -11.91 -4.60 -0.52
N LEU A 122 -12.82 -4.99 0.39
CA LEU A 122 -12.90 -6.34 0.91
C LEU A 122 -13.45 -7.36 -0.10
N HIS A 123 -14.18 -6.88 -1.11
CA HIS A 123 -14.91 -7.68 -2.09
C HIS A 123 -14.29 -7.72 -3.50
N ASN A 124 -13.05 -7.21 -3.66
CA ASN A 124 -12.33 -7.23 -4.92
C ASN A 124 -12.05 -8.64 -5.48
#